data_AF-A0A0H4WKA8-F1
#
_entry.id   AF-A0A0H4WKA8-F1
#
_cell.length_a   1.000
_cell.length_b   1.000
_cell.length_c   1.000
_cell.angle_alpha   90.00
_cell.angle_beta   90.00
_cell.angle_gamma   90.00
#
_symmetry.space_group_name_H-M   'P 1'
#
loop_
_entity.id
_entity.type
_entity.pdbx_description
1 polymer ?
#
loop_
_entity_poly.entity_id
_entity_poly.type
_entity_poly.pdbx_seq_one_letter_code
_entity_poly.pdbx_strand_id
1 'polypeptide(L)' 'MSTAPNLTPREPTAEASAPRPELDDAPPLLGSWRNIYLLVMATFVAFVVVGWVLTEVYT' A
#
# COMPACT_ATOMS: atom_id res chain seq x y z
N MET A 1 -32.66 23.96 44.89
CA MET A 1 -32.10 22.64 44.53
C MET A 1 -32.57 22.32 43.11
N SER A 2 -31.66 22.35 42.14
CA SER A 2 -31.96 22.20 40.71
C SER A 2 -31.49 20.82 40.25
N THR A 3 -32.43 19.95 39.85
CA THR A 3 -32.15 18.61 39.31
C THR A 3 -32.13 18.67 37.79
N ALA A 4 -30.97 19.00 37.21
CA ALA A 4 -30.74 18.84 35.77
C ALA A 4 -30.31 17.39 35.48
N PRO A 5 -30.88 16.69 34.48
CA PRO A 5 -30.40 15.37 34.09
C PRO A 5 -29.00 15.50 33.48
N ASN A 6 -28.06 14.69 33.95
CA ASN A 6 -26.73 14.57 33.36
C ASN A 6 -26.87 13.93 31.96
N LEU A 7 -26.93 14.77 30.92
CA LEU A 7 -26.81 14.32 29.53
C LEU A 7 -25.33 14.08 29.25
N THR A 8 -24.82 12.94 29.70
CA THR A 8 -23.50 12.47 29.29
C THR A 8 -23.54 12.33 27.76
N PRO A 9 -22.72 13.05 26.97
CA PRO A 9 -22.57 12.75 25.57
C PRO A 9 -22.06 11.31 25.49
N ARG A 10 -22.89 10.40 24.98
CA ARG A 10 -22.44 9.06 24.65
C ARG A 10 -21.36 9.28 23.60
N GLU A 11 -20.08 9.10 23.96
CA GLU A 11 -19.04 8.86 22.95
C GLU A 11 -19.63 7.84 21.98
N PRO A 12 -19.52 8.06 20.65
CA PRO A 12 -19.89 7.02 19.71
C PRO A 12 -19.05 5.83 20.14
N THR A 13 -19.71 4.86 20.77
CA THR A 13 -19.13 3.59 21.11
C THR A 13 -18.54 3.15 19.81
N ALA A 14 -17.20 3.17 19.73
CA ALA A 14 -16.49 2.77 18.53
C ALA A 14 -17.16 1.49 18.10
N GLU A 15 -17.95 1.58 17.02
CA GLU A 15 -18.54 0.40 16.42
C GLU A 15 -17.33 -0.49 16.24
N ALA A 16 -17.27 -1.56 17.03
CA ALA A 16 -16.22 -2.55 16.93
C ALA A 16 -16.20 -2.89 15.45
N SER A 17 -15.16 -2.40 14.77
CA SER A 17 -15.11 -2.37 13.31
C SER A 17 -15.46 -3.78 12.88
N ALA A 18 -16.61 -3.96 12.23
CA ALA A 18 -17.08 -5.26 11.82
C ALA A 18 -15.89 -5.97 11.17
N PRO A 19 -15.58 -7.24 11.49
CA PRO A 19 -14.43 -7.94 10.93
C PRO A 19 -14.48 -7.80 9.41
N ARG A 20 -13.71 -6.86 8.87
CA ARG A 20 -13.59 -6.68 7.43
C ARG A 20 -12.91 -7.96 6.98
N PRO A 21 -13.43 -8.66 5.96
CA PRO A 21 -12.75 -9.83 5.42
C PRO A 21 -11.29 -9.45 5.24
N GLU A 22 -10.38 -10.24 5.82
CA GLU A 22 -8.92 -10.07 5.81
C GLU A 22 -8.37 -10.24 4.39
N LEU A 23 -8.88 -9.43 3.46
CA LEU A 23 -8.75 -9.63 2.03
C LEU A 23 -7.56 -8.86 1.45
N ASP A 24 -6.77 -8.19 2.30
CA ASP A 24 -5.67 -7.35 1.83
C ASP A 24 -4.58 -7.13 2.92
N ASP A 25 -4.24 -8.18 3.68
CA ASP A 25 -3.07 -8.15 4.57
C ASP A 25 -1.78 -8.56 3.82
N ALA A 26 -1.85 -8.66 2.49
CA ALA A 26 -0.65 -8.73 1.67
C ALA A 26 0.00 -7.34 1.71
N PRO A 27 1.23 -7.20 2.22
CA PRO A 27 1.91 -5.91 2.22
C PRO A 27 1.91 -5.36 0.79
N PRO A 28 1.50 -4.10 0.58
CA PRO A 28 1.20 -3.58 -0.75
C PRO A 28 2.42 -3.82 -1.65
N LEU A 29 2.23 -4.60 -2.71
CA LEU A 29 3.32 -5.05 -3.60
C LEU A 29 4.15 -3.89 -4.14
N LEU A 30 3.51 -2.73 -4.32
CA LEU A 30 4.14 -1.47 -4.73
C LEU A 30 4.16 -0.41 -3.62
N GLY A 31 3.56 -0.66 -2.46
CA GLY A 31 3.50 0.31 -1.36
C GLY A 31 4.78 0.36 -0.52
N SER A 32 5.69 -0.60 -0.69
CA SER A 32 7.05 -0.51 -0.16
C SER A 32 7.99 0.17 -1.17
N TRP A 33 8.66 1.25 -0.75
CA TRP A 33 9.71 1.91 -1.55
C TRP A 33 10.77 0.94 -2.07
N ARG A 34 11.10 -0.10 -1.30
CA ARG A 34 12.00 -1.17 -1.73
C ARG A 34 11.53 -1.83 -3.01
N ASN A 35 10.24 -2.16 -3.11
CA ASN A 35 9.70 -2.86 -4.27
C ASN A 35 9.65 -1.94 -5.49
N ILE A 36 9.43 -0.64 -5.28
CA ILE A 36 9.54 0.38 -6.34
C ILE A 36 10.99 0.44 -6.85
N TYR A 37 11.98 0.50 -5.97
CA TYR A 37 13.39 0.50 -6.38
C TYR A 37 13.76 -0.77 -7.17
N LEU A 38 13.31 -1.94 -6.70
CA LEU A 38 13.53 -3.20 -7.41
C LEU A 38 12.87 -3.21 -8.80
N LEU A 39 11.63 -2.73 -8.91
CA LEU A 39 10.91 -2.63 -10.18
C LEU A 39 11.65 -1.71 -11.18
N VAL A 40 12.04 -0.52 -10.71
CA VAL A 40 12.77 0.46 -11.54
C VAL A 40 14.11 -0.11 -11.99
N MET A 41 14.84 -0.74 -11.07
CA MET A 41 16.15 -1.31 -11.37
C MET A 41 16.05 -2.50 -12.35
N ALA A 42 15.07 -3.38 -12.16
CA ALA A 42 14.80 -4.48 -13.08
C ALA A 42 14.45 -3.96 -14.49
N THR A 43 13.61 -2.94 -14.57
CA THR A 43 13.24 -2.29 -15.84
C THR A 43 14.45 -1.68 -16.53
N PHE A 44 15.30 -0.96 -15.77
CA PHE A 44 16.54 -0.39 -16.31
C PHE A 44 17.48 -1.47 -16.86
N VAL A 45 17.74 -2.53 -16.10
CA VAL A 45 18.58 -3.65 -16.54
C VAL A 45 18.00 -4.32 -17.80
N ALA A 46 16.68 -4.49 -17.86
CA ALA A 46 16.03 -5.03 -19.06
C ALA A 46 16.28 -4.17 -20.29
N PHE A 47 16.20 -2.84 -20.19
CA PHE A 47 16.54 -1.93 -21.29
C PHE A 47 17.99 -2.04 -21.73
N VAL A 48 18.92 -2.14 -20.78
CA VAL A 48 20.36 -2.33 -21.08
C VAL A 48 20.58 -3.63 -21.84
N VAL A 49 19.98 -4.74 -21.38
CA VAL A 49 20.10 -6.05 -22.04
C VAL A 49 19.51 -6.01 -23.45
N VAL A 50 18.32 -5.43 -23.62
CA VAL A 50 17.69 -5.27 -24.94
C VAL A 50 18.58 -4.45 -25.87
N GLY A 51 19.12 -3.32 -25.40
CA GLY A 51 20.01 -2.47 -26.18
C GLY A 51 21.31 -3.18 -26.56
N TRP A 52 21.89 -3.97 -25.65
CA TRP A 52 23.08 -4.76 -25.93
C TRP A 52 22.80 -5.83 -27.00
N VAL A 53 21.72 -6.60 -26.86
CA VAL A 53 21.32 -7.60 -27.86
C VAL A 53 21.06 -6.97 -29.22
N LEU A 54 20.36 -5.83 -29.27
CA LEU A 54 20.19 -5.09 -30.52
C LEU A 54 21.54 -4.70 -31.13
N THR A 55 22.46 -4.19 -30.31
CA THR A 55 23.79 -3.81 -30.78
C THR A 55 24.52 -5.03 -31.36
N GLU A 56 24.51 -6.18 -30.69
CA GLU A 56 25.12 -7.41 -31.23
C GLU A 56 24.47 -7.90 -32.53
N VAL A 57 23.15 -7.77 -32.66
CA VAL A 57 22.43 -8.21 -33.87
C VAL A 57 22.73 -7.32 -35.08
N TYR A 58 22.96 -6.02 -34.86
CA TYR A 58 23.13 -5.03 -35.92
C TYR A 58 24.58 -4.55 -36.11
N THR A 59 25.55 -5.14 -35.41
CA THR A 59 26.99 -4.95 -35.65
C THR A 59 27.51 -6.10 -36.50
#